data_AF-A0AAD4HIC9-F1
#
_entry.id   AF-A0AAD4HIC9-F1
#
_cell.length_a   1.000
_cell.length_b   1.000
_cell.length_c   1.000
_cell.angle_alpha   90.00
_cell.angle_beta   90.00
_cell.angle_gamma   90.00
#
_symmetry.space_group_name_H-M   'P 1'
#
loop_
_entity.id
_entity.type
_entity.pdbx_description
1 polymer ?
#
loop_
_entity_poly.entity_id
_entity_poly.type
_entity_poly.pdbx_seq_one_letter_code
_entity_poly.pdbx_strand_id
1 'polypeptide(L)'
;MSSIEYHYPVIGRKGTGGIFDRLPIQTLEKDHPYQFALFILAFNAIQQRSDAPQVVEEPAATFMEIASIHGRPYVEWAGDRNKDISADYSANDKKDTNPVPSRFGGMAIASAVVLYSLTIFHGAVVFPTWHRPYVMLIEQSIGNIAETLAQDIEANNPNEHGVWIKAAKELRFPYWDWAGKDVPENGLPPVLYEEKVEIMAVGGKKQIVHNPLSYFSYVGGVPSDFSDEKDDSVMLPFPFQITELAQM
;
A
#
# COMPACT_ATOMS: atom_id res chain seq x y z
N MET A 1 -3.20 -37.02 4.12
CA MET A 1 -3.96 -35.78 3.90
C MET A 1 -2.96 -34.74 3.43
N SER A 2 -2.96 -34.38 2.15
CA SER A 2 -2.04 -33.35 1.66
C SER A 2 -2.40 -32.03 2.34
N SER A 3 -1.48 -31.46 3.11
CA SER A 3 -1.59 -30.07 3.54
C SER A 3 -1.77 -29.21 2.29
N ILE A 4 -2.93 -28.57 2.15
CA ILE A 4 -3.14 -27.61 1.07
C ILE A 4 -2.04 -26.54 1.25
N GLU A 5 -1.18 -26.41 0.25
CA GLU A 5 -0.08 -25.45 0.21
C GLU A 5 -0.69 -24.04 0.17
N TYR A 6 -0.62 -23.32 1.30
CA TYR A 6 -1.14 -21.96 1.42
C TYR A 6 -0.37 -21.03 0.49
N HIS A 7 -1.10 -20.26 -0.32
CA HIS A 7 -0.58 -19.19 -1.16
C HIS A 7 -1.68 -18.15 -1.36
N TYR A 8 -1.30 -16.89 -1.57
CA TYR A 8 -2.22 -15.78 -1.77
C TYR A 8 -2.21 -15.34 -3.24
N PRO A 9 -3.15 -15.82 -4.08
CA PRO A 9 -3.14 -15.53 -5.51
C PRO A 9 -3.54 -14.07 -5.78
N VAL A 10 -2.70 -13.35 -6.53
CA VAL A 10 -2.98 -11.98 -6.97
C VAL A 10 -3.76 -12.01 -8.30
N ILE A 11 -5.05 -11.74 -8.22
CA ILE A 11 -6.01 -11.86 -9.33
C ILE A 11 -6.89 -10.62 -9.52
N GLY A 12 -6.68 -9.60 -8.69
CA GLY A 12 -7.45 -8.36 -8.69
C GLY A 12 -8.81 -8.50 -8.00
N ARG A 13 -9.67 -7.49 -8.17
CA ARG A 13 -10.99 -7.41 -7.53
C ARG A 13 -11.97 -8.42 -8.15
N LYS A 14 -12.26 -9.51 -7.44
CA LYS A 14 -13.29 -10.51 -7.80
C LYS A 14 -14.70 -10.02 -7.42
N GLY A 15 -15.74 -10.62 -8.01
CA GLY A 15 -17.13 -10.43 -7.55
C GLY A 15 -17.73 -9.04 -7.78
N THR A 16 -17.01 -8.14 -8.44
CA THR A 16 -17.44 -6.75 -8.66
C THR A 16 -18.59 -6.61 -9.66
N GLY A 17 -18.79 -7.62 -10.53
CA GLY A 17 -19.88 -7.62 -11.51
C GLY A 17 -19.69 -6.67 -12.68
N GLY A 18 -18.53 -6.02 -12.80
CA GLY A 18 -18.23 -5.06 -13.86
C GLY A 18 -16.78 -4.57 -13.85
N ILE A 19 -16.47 -3.72 -14.81
CA ILE A 19 -15.19 -2.99 -14.90
C ILE A 19 -15.46 -1.57 -14.42
N PHE A 20 -14.63 -1.11 -13.49
CA PHE A 20 -14.73 0.22 -12.90
C PHE A 20 -13.37 0.91 -12.98
N ASP A 21 -13.39 2.23 -13.10
CA ASP A 21 -12.20 3.05 -13.26
C ASP A 21 -11.51 3.28 -11.91
N ARG A 22 -10.19 3.43 -11.94
CA ARG A 22 -9.45 4.05 -10.83
C ARG A 22 -9.71 5.54 -10.90
N LEU A 23 -10.08 6.16 -9.78
CA LEU A 23 -10.40 7.58 -9.69
C LEU A 23 -9.24 8.36 -9.04
N PRO A 24 -9.07 9.67 -9.35
CA PRO A 24 -8.23 10.55 -8.54
C PRO A 24 -8.68 10.52 -7.08
N ILE A 25 -7.74 10.54 -6.13
CA ILE A 25 -8.06 10.47 -4.69
C ILE A 25 -9.01 11.60 -4.26
N GLN A 26 -8.81 12.83 -4.79
CA GLN A 26 -9.67 13.98 -4.50
C GLN A 26 -11.10 13.80 -5.06
N THR A 27 -11.23 13.14 -6.22
CA THR A 27 -12.54 12.81 -6.81
C THR A 27 -13.22 11.71 -6.01
N LEU A 28 -12.49 10.69 -5.57
CA LEU A 28 -13.01 9.63 -4.72
C LEU A 28 -13.55 10.20 -3.41
N GLU A 29 -12.77 11.08 -2.75
CA GLU A 29 -13.14 11.76 -1.50
C GLU A 29 -14.39 12.62 -1.65
N LYS A 30 -14.46 13.45 -2.70
CA LYS A 30 -15.53 14.43 -2.88
C LYS A 30 -16.83 13.85 -3.45
N ASP A 31 -16.72 13.04 -4.51
CA ASP A 31 -17.86 12.64 -5.33
C ASP A 31 -18.36 11.22 -5.00
N HIS A 32 -17.54 10.40 -4.33
CA HIS A 32 -17.85 9.00 -4.00
C HIS A 32 -17.66 8.69 -2.50
N PRO A 33 -18.36 9.40 -1.59
CA PRO A 33 -18.07 9.38 -0.15
C PRO A 33 -18.21 8.00 0.50
N TYR A 34 -19.09 7.13 -0.01
CA TYR A 34 -19.22 5.74 0.47
C TYR A 34 -18.04 4.86 0.03
N GLN A 35 -17.54 5.05 -1.20
CA GLN A 35 -16.36 4.33 -1.68
C GLN A 35 -15.12 4.80 -0.90
N PHE A 36 -15.00 6.11 -0.68
CA PHE A 36 -13.92 6.70 0.11
C PHE A 36 -13.93 6.23 1.56
N ALA A 37 -15.11 6.17 2.20
CA ALA A 37 -15.23 5.64 3.56
C ALA A 37 -14.77 4.18 3.65
N LEU A 38 -15.22 3.32 2.73
CA LEU A 38 -14.77 1.92 2.68
C LEU A 38 -13.27 1.81 2.41
N PHE A 39 -12.73 2.65 1.52
CA PHE A 39 -11.30 2.70 1.23
C PHE A 39 -10.48 3.02 2.48
N ILE A 40 -10.81 4.09 3.21
CA ILE A 40 -10.10 4.50 4.42
C ILE A 40 -10.23 3.45 5.52
N LEU A 41 -11.43 2.91 5.76
CA LEU A 41 -11.66 1.89 6.79
C LEU A 41 -10.91 0.59 6.49
N ALA A 42 -10.97 0.11 5.24
CA ALA A 42 -10.27 -1.09 4.81
C ALA A 42 -8.75 -0.91 4.81
N PHE A 43 -8.26 0.27 4.44
CA PHE A 43 -6.82 0.56 4.48
C PHE A 43 -6.31 0.58 5.93
N ASN A 44 -7.04 1.26 6.83
CA ASN A 44 -6.74 1.20 8.27
C ASN A 44 -6.73 -0.24 8.81
N ALA A 45 -7.64 -1.10 8.33
CA ALA A 45 -7.69 -2.52 8.71
C ALA A 45 -6.46 -3.30 8.24
N ILE A 46 -6.03 -3.16 6.98
CA ILE A 46 -4.80 -3.84 6.50
C ILE A 46 -3.52 -3.32 7.15
N GLN A 47 -3.51 -2.07 7.61
CA GLN A 47 -2.43 -1.52 8.44
C GLN A 47 -2.46 -2.06 9.87
N GLN A 48 -3.49 -2.81 10.26
CA GLN A 48 -3.67 -3.41 11.58
C GLN A 48 -3.54 -2.38 12.72
N ARG A 49 -4.08 -1.18 12.50
CA ARG A 49 -4.11 -0.17 13.55
C ARG A 49 -5.02 -0.62 14.69
N SER A 50 -4.69 -0.23 15.92
CA SER A 50 -5.47 -0.61 17.10
C SER A 50 -6.90 -0.07 17.11
N ASP A 51 -7.14 1.04 16.41
CA ASP A 51 -8.44 1.71 16.29
C ASP A 51 -9.22 1.33 15.02
N ALA A 52 -8.67 0.42 14.21
CA ALA A 52 -9.27 -0.05 12.96
C ALA A 52 -10.12 -1.31 13.15
N PRO A 53 -11.01 -1.63 12.20
CA PRO A 53 -11.68 -2.93 12.15
C PRO A 53 -10.66 -4.08 12.08
N GLN A 54 -10.72 -5.01 13.04
CA GLN A 54 -9.83 -6.17 13.11
C GLN A 54 -10.40 -7.33 12.29
N VAL A 55 -10.48 -7.13 10.97
CA VAL A 55 -11.16 -8.04 10.02
C VAL A 55 -10.21 -8.70 9.02
N VAL A 56 -8.90 -8.47 9.16
CA VAL A 56 -7.88 -9.05 8.29
C VAL A 56 -7.52 -10.44 8.80
N GLU A 57 -7.98 -11.46 8.09
CA GLU A 57 -7.69 -12.87 8.41
C GLU A 57 -6.43 -13.38 7.70
N GLU A 58 -6.14 -12.85 6.50
CA GLU A 58 -5.06 -13.30 5.64
C GLU A 58 -3.76 -12.55 5.96
N PRO A 59 -2.71 -13.22 6.51
CA PRO A 59 -1.45 -12.55 6.83
C PRO A 59 -0.83 -11.85 5.61
N ALA A 60 -0.88 -12.51 4.46
CA ALA A 60 -0.37 -12.01 3.19
C ALA A 60 -1.02 -10.69 2.71
N ALA A 61 -2.22 -10.36 3.23
CA ALA A 61 -2.96 -9.15 2.90
C ALA A 61 -2.64 -7.96 3.82
N THR A 62 -1.86 -8.17 4.89
CA THR A 62 -1.46 -7.09 5.81
C THR A 62 -0.51 -6.11 5.13
N PHE A 63 -0.57 -4.85 5.51
CA PHE A 63 0.21 -3.79 4.88
C PHE A 63 1.72 -4.01 5.04
N MET A 64 2.18 -4.53 6.19
CA MET A 64 3.60 -4.83 6.40
C MET A 64 4.10 -5.96 5.49
N GLU A 65 3.33 -7.03 5.32
CA GLU A 65 3.66 -8.13 4.40
C GLU A 65 3.69 -7.64 2.95
N ILE A 66 2.77 -6.75 2.55
CA ILE A 66 2.77 -6.21 1.19
C ILE A 66 3.93 -5.21 1.00
N ALA A 67 4.18 -4.33 1.98
CA ALA A 67 5.27 -3.36 1.93
C ALA A 67 6.64 -4.04 1.90
N SER A 68 6.82 -5.15 2.62
CA SER A 68 8.07 -5.88 2.68
C SER A 68 8.46 -6.55 1.37
N ILE A 69 7.51 -6.88 0.48
CA ILE A 69 7.82 -7.36 -0.87
C ILE A 69 8.72 -6.36 -1.60
N HIS A 70 8.48 -5.06 -1.37
CA HIS A 70 9.28 -4.00 -1.97
C HIS A 70 10.70 -4.04 -1.40
N GLY A 71 10.93 -4.15 -0.09
CA GLY A 71 12.32 -4.13 0.39
C GLY A 71 12.51 -4.74 1.76
N ARG A 72 12.94 -3.92 2.72
CA ARG A 72 13.16 -4.40 4.08
C ARG A 72 11.86 -4.96 4.67
N PRO A 73 11.94 -6.05 5.46
CA PRO A 73 13.16 -6.66 5.99
C PRO A 73 13.80 -7.75 5.10
N TYR A 74 13.49 -7.81 3.81
CA TYR A 74 13.99 -8.81 2.85
C TYR A 74 13.62 -10.25 3.24
N VAL A 75 12.47 -10.41 3.86
CA VAL A 75 11.90 -11.72 4.19
C VAL A 75 10.96 -12.17 3.07
N GLU A 76 10.74 -13.48 3.00
CA GLU A 76 9.74 -14.06 2.12
C GLU A 76 8.35 -13.55 2.50
N TRP A 77 7.54 -13.24 1.49
CA TRP A 77 6.17 -12.79 1.69
C TRP A 77 5.27 -13.96 2.06
N ALA A 78 4.41 -13.78 3.07
CA ALA A 78 3.55 -14.85 3.58
C ALA A 78 2.64 -15.49 2.52
N GLY A 79 2.34 -14.78 1.44
CA GLY A 79 1.49 -15.25 0.35
C GLY A 79 2.21 -16.05 -0.74
N ASP A 80 3.54 -16.18 -0.68
CA ASP A 80 4.28 -17.00 -1.65
C ASP A 80 3.94 -18.48 -1.46
N ARG A 81 3.84 -19.17 -2.60
CA ARG A 81 3.59 -20.62 -2.64
C ARG A 81 4.86 -21.39 -2.32
N ASN A 82 6.00 -20.91 -2.83
CA ASN A 82 7.28 -21.47 -2.45
C ASN A 82 7.61 -20.91 -1.06
N LYS A 83 8.24 -21.74 -0.23
CA LYS A 83 8.73 -21.34 1.10
C LYS A 83 10.24 -21.47 1.12
N ASP A 84 10.93 -20.64 0.34
CA ASP A 84 12.38 -20.53 0.43
C ASP A 84 12.73 -19.82 1.75
N ILE A 85 13.07 -20.64 2.74
CA ILE A 85 13.29 -20.22 4.14
C ILE A 85 14.46 -19.24 4.28
N SER A 86 15.31 -19.10 3.26
CA SER A 86 16.45 -18.18 3.26
C SER A 86 16.26 -17.05 2.26
N ALA A 87 16.19 -15.82 2.77
CA ALA A 87 16.40 -14.63 1.96
C ALA A 87 17.73 -14.75 1.20
N ASP A 88 17.77 -14.39 -0.09
CA ASP A 88 19.02 -14.30 -0.85
C ASP A 88 19.91 -13.12 -0.39
N TYR A 89 19.35 -12.24 0.44
CA TYR A 89 20.07 -11.12 1.05
C TYR A 89 20.94 -11.56 2.23
N SER A 90 22.21 -11.14 2.23
CA SER A 90 23.12 -11.30 3.37
C SER A 90 23.88 -10.00 3.65
N ALA A 91 23.72 -9.47 4.87
CA ALA A 91 24.46 -8.29 5.33
C ALA A 91 25.99 -8.49 5.39
N ASN A 92 26.46 -9.75 5.29
CA ASN A 92 27.87 -10.10 5.29
C ASN A 92 28.42 -10.42 3.89
N ASP A 93 27.57 -10.40 2.85
CA ASP A 93 27.98 -10.67 1.48
C ASP A 93 28.31 -9.37 0.75
N LYS A 94 29.49 -9.34 0.12
CA LYS A 94 29.93 -8.20 -0.71
C LYS A 94 29.09 -8.04 -1.98
N LYS A 95 28.34 -9.08 -2.39
CA LYS A 95 27.37 -8.98 -3.49
C LYS A 95 26.17 -8.09 -3.13
N ASP A 96 25.91 -7.90 -1.84
CA ASP A 96 24.75 -7.19 -1.28
C ASP A 96 25.15 -5.91 -0.50
N THR A 97 26.44 -5.52 -0.48
CA THR A 97 26.97 -4.37 0.28
C THR A 97 27.94 -3.50 -0.55
N ASN A 98 28.06 -2.20 -0.21
CA ASN A 98 28.88 -1.18 -0.90
C ASN A 98 30.37 -1.57 -1.10
N PRO A 99 31.12 -1.06 -2.12
CA PRO A 99 30.90 0.15 -2.94
C PRO A 99 29.96 -0.05 -4.14
N VAL A 100 29.36 -1.23 -4.24
CA VAL A 100 28.37 -1.58 -5.25
C VAL A 100 27.27 -2.38 -4.57
N PRO A 101 26.04 -1.88 -4.44
CA PRO A 101 24.91 -2.76 -4.67
C PRO A 101 24.75 -2.82 -6.20
N SER A 102 24.92 -4.00 -6.80
CA SER A 102 24.28 -4.28 -8.09
C SER A 102 22.85 -4.78 -7.88
N ARG A 103 22.40 -4.85 -6.62
CA ARG A 103 21.14 -5.46 -6.20
C ARG A 103 20.54 -4.64 -5.06
N PHE A 104 19.37 -4.05 -5.31
CA PHE A 104 18.50 -3.54 -4.25
C PHE A 104 17.60 -4.70 -3.80
N GLY A 105 17.79 -5.20 -2.58
CA GLY A 105 17.04 -6.35 -2.05
C GLY A 105 15.53 -6.15 -2.13
N GLY A 106 14.81 -7.24 -2.39
CA GLY A 106 13.37 -7.39 -2.60
C GLY A 106 13.10 -8.82 -3.05
N MET A 107 11.86 -9.31 -2.88
CA MET A 107 11.39 -10.71 -3.00
C MET A 107 12.38 -11.78 -3.54
N ALA A 108 12.72 -12.76 -2.71
CA ALA A 108 13.40 -13.99 -3.13
C ALA A 108 12.37 -14.97 -3.71
N ILE A 109 12.46 -15.25 -5.01
CA ILE A 109 11.82 -16.42 -5.63
C ILE A 109 12.95 -17.29 -6.15
N ALA A 110 13.32 -18.37 -5.45
CA ALA A 110 14.35 -19.29 -5.93
C ALA A 110 13.70 -20.50 -6.62
N SER A 111 13.20 -20.29 -7.84
CA SER A 111 12.96 -21.41 -8.75
C SER A 111 14.20 -21.65 -9.61
N ALA A 112 14.76 -22.85 -9.46
CA ALA A 112 16.02 -23.34 -10.01
C ALA A 112 16.08 -23.39 -11.55
N VAL A 113 16.10 -22.24 -12.19
CA VAL A 113 16.67 -22.01 -13.52
C VAL A 113 17.38 -20.66 -13.41
N VAL A 114 18.71 -20.70 -13.49
CA VAL A 114 19.64 -19.56 -13.48
C VAL A 114 19.01 -18.30 -14.08
N LEU A 115 18.46 -17.41 -13.25
CA LEU A 115 18.07 -16.03 -13.55
C LEU A 115 17.69 -15.34 -12.20
N TYR A 116 18.67 -14.62 -11.63
CA TYR A 116 18.58 -13.45 -10.73
C TYR A 116 17.38 -13.36 -9.75
N SER A 117 17.63 -13.49 -8.45
CA SER A 117 16.65 -13.13 -7.41
C SER A 117 16.17 -11.69 -7.61
N LEU A 118 14.85 -11.54 -7.61
CA LEU A 118 14.11 -10.37 -8.06
C LEU A 118 14.21 -9.23 -7.05
N THR A 119 15.29 -8.46 -7.20
CA THR A 119 15.29 -7.02 -6.86
C THR A 119 14.00 -6.39 -7.39
N ILE A 120 13.37 -5.48 -6.65
CA ILE A 120 12.43 -4.55 -7.29
C ILE A 120 13.13 -4.01 -8.52
N PHE A 121 12.47 -4.05 -9.67
CA PHE A 121 13.09 -3.66 -10.94
C PHE A 121 13.22 -2.14 -11.06
N HIS A 122 13.96 -1.50 -10.17
CA HIS A 122 14.41 -0.13 -10.35
C HIS A 122 15.49 -0.09 -11.43
N GLY A 123 15.38 0.83 -12.38
CA GLY A 123 16.34 0.96 -13.49
C GLY A 123 16.28 -0.16 -14.54
N ALA A 124 15.20 -0.96 -14.58
CA ALA A 124 15.01 -2.01 -15.58
C ALA A 124 13.71 -1.83 -16.38
N VAL A 125 13.67 -2.36 -17.61
CA VAL A 125 12.53 -2.23 -18.54
C VAL A 125 11.23 -2.83 -18.00
N VAL A 126 11.33 -3.78 -17.07
CA VAL A 126 10.19 -4.44 -16.43
C VAL A 126 9.63 -3.67 -15.22
N PHE A 127 10.18 -2.48 -14.92
CA PHE A 127 9.70 -1.60 -13.85
C PHE A 127 8.16 -1.43 -13.87
N PRO A 128 7.53 -1.00 -15.00
CA PRO A 128 6.08 -0.77 -14.99
C PRO A 128 5.28 -2.08 -14.88
N THR A 129 5.79 -3.16 -15.48
CA THR A 129 5.11 -4.47 -15.49
C THR A 129 5.18 -5.18 -14.14
N TRP A 130 6.17 -4.88 -13.31
CA TRP A 130 6.28 -5.41 -11.94
C TRP A 130 5.43 -4.62 -10.94
N HIS A 131 5.44 -3.28 -11.03
CA HIS A 131 4.64 -2.44 -10.12
C HIS A 131 3.14 -2.58 -10.34
N ARG A 132 2.71 -2.95 -11.56
CA ARG A 132 1.28 -3.16 -11.87
C ARG A 132 0.63 -4.26 -11.00
N PRO A 133 1.13 -5.51 -10.96
CA PRO A 133 0.59 -6.53 -10.06
C PRO A 133 0.85 -6.21 -8.58
N TYR A 134 1.89 -5.44 -8.25
CA TYR A 134 2.13 -4.98 -6.87
C TYR A 134 1.01 -4.06 -6.37
N VAL A 135 0.62 -3.04 -7.15
CA VAL A 135 -0.53 -2.18 -6.82
C VAL A 135 -1.85 -2.97 -6.86
N MET A 136 -1.96 -3.96 -7.75
CA MET A 136 -3.13 -4.85 -7.80
C MET A 136 -3.28 -5.71 -6.54
N LEU A 137 -2.17 -6.12 -5.91
CA LEU A 137 -2.19 -6.82 -4.62
C LEU A 137 -2.77 -5.91 -3.52
N ILE A 138 -2.30 -4.66 -3.42
CA ILE A 138 -2.84 -3.69 -2.46
C ILE A 138 -4.34 -3.46 -2.71
N GLU A 139 -4.72 -3.24 -3.98
CA GLU A 139 -6.11 -3.06 -4.39
C GLU A 139 -6.99 -4.26 -4.03
N GLN A 140 -6.50 -5.49 -4.24
CA GLN A 140 -7.20 -6.72 -3.89
C GLN A 140 -7.40 -6.83 -2.37
N SER A 141 -6.35 -6.59 -1.58
CA SER A 141 -6.40 -6.66 -0.12
C SER A 141 -7.39 -5.67 0.47
N ILE A 142 -7.31 -4.39 0.08
CA ILE A 142 -8.25 -3.35 0.53
C ILE A 142 -9.67 -3.69 0.08
N GLY A 143 -9.82 -4.10 -1.18
CA GLY A 143 -11.11 -4.41 -1.74
C GLY A 143 -11.84 -5.57 -1.06
N ASN A 144 -11.13 -6.64 -0.74
CA ASN A 144 -11.72 -7.80 -0.05
C ASN A 144 -12.26 -7.39 1.33
N ILE A 145 -11.49 -6.58 2.06
CA ILE A 145 -11.93 -6.04 3.35
C ILE A 145 -13.11 -5.08 3.18
N ALA A 146 -13.08 -4.21 2.16
CA ALA A 146 -14.18 -3.30 1.85
C ALA A 146 -15.51 -4.04 1.56
N GLU A 147 -15.45 -5.20 0.90
CA GLU A 147 -16.64 -6.05 0.67
C GLU A 147 -17.20 -6.63 1.97
N THR A 148 -16.33 -7.16 2.84
CA THR A 148 -16.74 -7.67 4.16
C THR A 148 -17.37 -6.56 4.98
N LEU A 149 -16.72 -5.40 5.07
CA LEU A 149 -17.24 -4.23 5.79
C LEU A 149 -18.60 -3.78 5.23
N ALA A 150 -18.76 -3.73 3.91
CA ALA A 150 -20.01 -3.35 3.29
C ALA A 150 -21.15 -4.34 3.61
N GLN A 151 -20.86 -5.64 3.61
CA GLN A 151 -21.83 -6.67 3.99
C GLN A 151 -22.24 -6.53 5.46
N ASP A 152 -21.27 -6.34 6.35
CA ASP A 152 -21.53 -6.16 7.79
C ASP A 152 -22.31 -4.88 8.08
N ILE A 153 -21.97 -3.78 7.40
CA ILE A 153 -22.68 -2.49 7.55
C ILE A 153 -24.14 -2.66 7.14
N GLU A 154 -24.42 -3.23 5.96
CA GLU A 154 -25.80 -3.38 5.49
C GLU A 154 -26.60 -4.42 6.26
N ALA A 155 -25.96 -5.50 6.73
CA ALA A 155 -26.61 -6.50 7.58
C ALA A 155 -27.13 -5.89 8.89
N ASN A 156 -26.39 -4.94 9.45
CA ASN A 156 -26.78 -4.21 10.66
C ASN A 156 -27.68 -2.99 10.38
N ASN A 157 -27.77 -2.54 9.12
CA ASN A 157 -28.49 -1.33 8.74
C ASN A 157 -29.36 -1.55 7.49
N PRO A 158 -30.53 -2.21 7.64
CA PRO A 158 -31.40 -2.55 6.51
C PRO A 158 -31.86 -1.35 5.66
N ASN A 159 -31.87 -0.15 6.24
CA ASN A 159 -32.27 1.09 5.54
C ASN A 159 -31.24 1.55 4.49
N GLU A 160 -30.01 1.03 4.53
CA GLU A 160 -28.92 1.39 3.60
C GLU A 160 -28.56 0.23 2.66
N HIS A 161 -29.46 -0.76 2.54
CA HIS A 161 -29.24 -1.92 1.70
C HIS A 161 -28.98 -1.54 0.24
N GLY A 162 -27.93 -2.10 -0.35
CA GLY A 162 -27.45 -1.86 -1.70
C GLY A 162 -26.57 -0.62 -1.87
N VAL A 163 -26.41 0.25 -0.86
CA VAL A 163 -25.57 1.46 -0.96
C VAL A 163 -24.09 1.10 -0.80
N TRP A 164 -23.75 0.42 0.30
CA TRP A 164 -22.36 0.08 0.64
C TRP A 164 -21.84 -1.07 -0.20
N ILE A 165 -22.66 -2.08 -0.48
CA ILE A 165 -22.27 -3.21 -1.34
C ILE A 165 -21.97 -2.72 -2.76
N LYS A 166 -22.76 -1.79 -3.28
CA LYS A 166 -22.48 -1.16 -4.58
C LYS A 166 -21.16 -0.40 -4.52
N ALA A 167 -20.96 0.44 -3.49
CA ALA A 167 -19.73 1.19 -3.31
C ALA A 167 -18.49 0.28 -3.23
N ALA A 168 -18.55 -0.83 -2.49
CA ALA A 168 -17.46 -1.80 -2.38
C ALA A 168 -17.11 -2.46 -3.73
N LYS A 169 -18.12 -2.79 -4.54
CA LYS A 169 -17.92 -3.39 -5.87
C LYS A 169 -17.27 -2.42 -6.86
N GLU A 170 -17.69 -1.17 -6.81
CA GLU A 170 -17.18 -0.08 -7.67
C GLU A 170 -15.80 0.42 -7.25
N LEU A 171 -15.45 0.28 -5.96
CA LEU A 171 -14.17 0.74 -5.41
C LEU A 171 -12.97 0.12 -6.16
N ARG A 172 -12.07 1.01 -6.59
CA ARG A 172 -10.75 0.71 -7.13
C ARG A 172 -9.70 1.55 -6.41
N PHE A 173 -8.45 1.09 -6.43
CA PHE A 173 -7.37 1.81 -5.74
C PHE A 173 -7.16 3.18 -6.40
N PRO A 174 -7.33 4.29 -5.66
CA PRO A 174 -7.24 5.62 -6.24
C PRO A 174 -5.82 5.95 -6.67
N TYR A 175 -5.67 6.91 -7.57
CA TYR A 175 -4.39 7.47 -7.93
C TYR A 175 -4.30 8.94 -7.54
N TRP A 176 -3.08 9.45 -7.40
CA TRP A 176 -2.84 10.87 -7.26
C TRP A 176 -2.22 11.41 -8.55
N ASP A 177 -2.92 12.33 -9.20
CA ASP A 177 -2.42 13.03 -10.38
C ASP A 177 -1.45 14.16 -9.96
N TRP A 178 -0.21 13.79 -9.67
CA TRP A 178 0.83 14.74 -9.28
C TRP A 178 1.19 15.76 -10.37
N ALA A 179 0.82 15.49 -11.63
CA ALA A 179 1.01 16.40 -12.76
C ALA A 179 -0.25 17.24 -13.05
N GLY A 180 -1.25 17.17 -12.17
CA GLY A 180 -2.48 17.94 -12.23
C GLY A 180 -2.23 19.45 -12.18
N LYS A 181 -3.15 20.22 -12.79
CA LYS A 181 -3.06 21.69 -12.84
C LYS A 181 -3.19 22.34 -11.45
N ASP A 182 -3.82 21.64 -10.52
CA ASP A 182 -4.01 22.06 -9.14
C ASP A 182 -2.74 21.93 -8.29
N VAL A 183 -1.83 21.03 -8.64
CA VAL A 183 -0.63 20.73 -7.84
C VAL A 183 0.34 21.91 -7.74
N PRO A 184 0.64 22.67 -8.82
CA PRO A 184 1.49 23.87 -8.69
C PRO A 184 0.90 24.97 -7.78
N GLU A 185 -0.43 25.04 -7.66
CA GLU A 185 -1.12 26.09 -6.89
C GLU A 185 -1.36 25.67 -5.43
N ASN A 186 -1.82 24.43 -5.21
CA ASN A 186 -2.29 23.94 -3.92
C ASN A 186 -1.37 22.87 -3.30
N GLY A 187 -0.39 22.37 -4.06
CA GLY A 187 0.56 21.37 -3.58
C GLY A 187 -0.05 19.99 -3.37
N LEU A 188 0.35 19.34 -2.28
CA LEU A 188 -0.17 18.03 -1.88
C LEU A 188 -1.63 18.16 -1.42
N PRO A 189 -2.53 17.24 -1.81
CA PRO A 189 -3.86 17.17 -1.24
C PRO A 189 -3.83 16.91 0.28
N PRO A 190 -4.69 17.57 1.09
CA PRO A 190 -4.77 17.38 2.54
C PRO A 190 -4.89 15.91 2.98
N VAL A 191 -5.67 15.13 2.23
CA VAL A 191 -5.87 13.69 2.43
C VAL A 191 -4.57 12.87 2.36
N LEU A 192 -3.46 13.40 1.83
CA LEU A 192 -2.17 12.72 1.78
C LEU A 192 -1.25 13.03 2.96
N TYR A 193 -1.56 14.03 3.80
CA TYR A 193 -0.66 14.43 4.90
C TYR A 193 -1.37 14.71 6.23
N GLU A 194 -2.67 15.02 6.26
CA GLU A 194 -3.38 15.25 7.51
C GLU A 194 -3.55 13.96 8.31
N GLU A 195 -3.33 14.01 9.63
CA GLU A 195 -3.40 12.84 10.53
C GLU A 195 -4.79 12.19 10.55
N LYS A 196 -5.84 12.99 10.37
CA LYS A 196 -7.23 12.57 10.43
C LYS A 196 -7.96 12.97 9.18
N VAL A 197 -8.97 12.18 8.82
CA VAL A 197 -9.80 12.40 7.66
C VAL A 197 -11.26 12.19 8.03
N GLU A 198 -12.14 12.99 7.43
CA GLU A 198 -13.58 12.85 7.59
C GLU A 198 -14.13 11.85 6.56
N ILE A 199 -14.85 10.85 7.03
CA ILE A 199 -15.49 9.83 6.20
C ILE A 199 -17.00 9.81 6.40
N MET A 200 -17.70 9.28 5.40
CA MET A 200 -19.12 8.94 5.53
C MET A 200 -19.29 7.76 6.50
N ALA A 201 -20.25 7.87 7.38
CA ALA A 201 -20.70 6.83 8.30
C ALA A 201 -22.17 6.52 8.05
N VAL A 202 -22.62 5.40 8.61
CA VAL A 202 -24.00 4.95 8.56
C VAL A 202 -24.96 6.05 9.03
N GLY A 203 -26.09 6.17 8.34
CA GLY A 203 -27.12 7.17 8.55
C GLY A 203 -26.79 8.52 7.91
N GLY A 204 -25.87 8.56 6.94
CA GLY A 204 -25.41 9.80 6.30
C GLY A 204 -24.62 10.72 7.23
N LYS A 205 -24.12 10.19 8.35
CA LYS A 205 -23.35 10.95 9.33
C LYS A 205 -21.90 11.07 8.85
N LYS A 206 -21.20 12.08 9.36
CA LYS A 206 -19.77 12.24 9.17
C LYS A 206 -19.04 11.74 10.41
N GLN A 207 -17.94 11.03 10.20
CA GLN A 207 -17.08 10.51 11.25
C GLN A 207 -15.64 10.88 10.94
N ILE A 208 -14.90 11.33 11.96
CA ILE A 208 -13.46 11.57 11.85
C ILE A 208 -12.73 10.30 12.26
N VAL A 209 -11.85 9.81 11.40
CA VAL A 209 -11.01 8.63 11.63
C VAL A 209 -9.54 8.97 11.37
N HIS A 210 -8.63 8.11 11.81
CA HIS A 210 -7.23 8.24 11.44
C HIS A 210 -7.04 8.03 9.94
N ASN A 211 -6.14 8.81 9.35
CA ASN A 211 -5.86 8.77 7.94
C ASN A 211 -4.71 7.78 7.64
N PRO A 212 -4.99 6.63 7.00
CA PRO A 212 -3.97 5.63 6.66
C PRO A 212 -2.99 6.12 5.60
N LEU A 213 -3.30 7.21 4.87
CA LEU A 213 -2.46 7.75 3.81
C LEU A 213 -1.40 8.73 4.31
N SER A 214 -1.58 9.30 5.51
CA SER A 214 -0.65 10.28 6.08
C SER A 214 0.63 9.60 6.58
N TYR A 215 0.49 8.51 7.35
CA TYR A 215 1.62 7.73 7.81
C TYR A 215 1.20 6.30 8.17
N PHE A 216 2.18 5.40 8.15
CA PHE A 216 2.05 4.06 8.68
C PHE A 216 2.69 3.96 10.06
N SER A 217 2.00 3.31 11.01
CA SER A 217 2.54 3.01 12.34
C SER A 217 2.90 1.54 12.44
N TYR A 218 4.16 1.25 12.77
CA TYR A 218 4.63 -0.12 12.93
C TYR A 218 3.87 -0.88 14.02
N VAL A 219 3.27 -2.00 13.64
CA VAL A 219 2.67 -2.95 14.56
C VAL A 219 3.79 -3.62 15.36
N GLY A 220 3.80 -3.42 16.68
CA GLY A 220 4.85 -3.97 17.55
C GLY A 220 6.12 -3.11 17.68
N GLY A 221 6.13 -1.90 17.09
CA GLY A 221 7.24 -0.94 17.20
C GLY A 221 8.16 -0.92 15.98
N VAL A 222 9.01 0.11 15.91
CA VAL A 222 9.97 0.29 14.82
C VAL A 222 10.96 -0.88 14.82
N PRO A 223 11.22 -1.54 13.68
CA PRO A 223 12.19 -2.63 13.60
C PRO A 223 13.57 -2.19 14.08
N SER A 224 14.29 -3.04 14.81
CA SER A 224 15.53 -2.66 15.50
C SER A 224 16.70 -2.30 14.57
N ASP A 225 16.60 -2.67 13.29
CA ASP A 225 17.58 -2.34 12.24
C ASP A 225 17.29 -1.00 11.55
N PHE A 226 16.24 -0.29 11.97
CA PHE A 226 15.93 1.07 11.54
C PHE A 226 16.55 2.02 12.56
N SER A 227 17.48 2.84 12.09
CA SER A 227 18.10 3.91 12.87
C SER A 227 17.96 5.22 12.09
N ASP A 228 17.78 6.33 12.80
CA ASP A 228 17.95 7.64 12.18
C ASP A 228 19.35 7.72 11.58
N GLU A 229 19.42 8.04 10.29
CA GLU A 229 20.69 8.38 9.64
C GLU A 229 21.23 9.63 10.33
N LYS A 230 22.37 9.50 11.01
CA LYS A 230 23.08 10.67 11.53
C LYS A 230 23.72 11.35 10.34
N ASP A 231 23.17 12.49 9.97
CA ASP A 231 23.80 13.34 8.97
C ASP A 231 25.09 13.94 9.55
N ASP A 232 26.20 13.21 9.38
CA ASP A 232 27.54 13.70 9.70
C ASP A 232 28.04 14.72 8.65
N SER A 233 27.23 15.07 7.63
CA SER A 233 27.57 16.04 6.59
C SER A 233 27.27 17.50 6.97
N VAL A 234 27.71 17.91 8.16
CA VAL A 234 28.07 19.32 8.33
C VAL A 234 29.40 19.51 7.60
N MET A 235 29.37 20.23 6.47
CA MET A 235 30.51 20.79 5.69
C MET A 235 30.77 20.22 4.27
N LEU A 236 29.75 20.05 3.44
CA LEU A 236 29.94 20.33 2.01
C LEU A 236 28.80 21.25 1.53
N PRO A 237 29.10 22.45 1.00
CA PRO A 237 28.06 23.31 0.46
C PRO A 237 27.48 22.61 -0.77
N PHE A 238 26.24 22.12 -0.66
CA PHE A 238 25.48 21.72 -1.83
C PHE A 238 25.37 22.91 -2.78
N PRO A 239 25.87 22.83 -4.03
CA PRO A 239 25.49 23.79 -5.04
C PRO A 239 24.06 23.44 -5.44
N PHE A 240 23.17 24.43 -5.52
CA PHE A 240 21.72 24.34 -5.73
C PHE A 240 20.86 24.36 -4.45
N GLN A 241 20.88 25.52 -3.78
CA GLN A 241 19.66 26.04 -3.14
C GLN A 241 18.67 26.42 -4.25
N ILE A 242 17.51 25.76 -4.29
CA ILE A 242 16.33 26.25 -5.02
C ILE A 242 15.76 27.39 -4.18
N THR A 243 16.34 28.58 -4.31
CA THR A 243 15.80 29.80 -3.69
C THR A 243 16.33 31.06 -4.36
N GLU A 244 16.38 31.11 -5.70
CA GLU A 244 16.68 32.37 -6.40
C GLU A 244 16.22 32.34 -7.88
N LEU A 245 14.91 32.26 -8.10
CA LEU A 245 14.29 32.61 -9.39
C LEU A 245 12.97 33.38 -9.17
N ALA A 246 13.02 34.39 -8.31
CA ALA A 246 11.98 35.40 -8.19
C ALA A 246 12.62 36.79 -8.08
N GLN A 247 13.38 37.17 -9.11
CA GLN A 247 13.68 38.56 -9.48
C GLN A 247 14.51 38.57 -10.78
N MET A 248 13.82 38.53 -11.92
CA MET A 248 14.16 39.25 -13.17
C MET A 248 12.90 39.37 -14.02
#